data_AF-A0A497RK83-F1
#
_entry.id   AF-A0A497RK83-F1
#
_cell.length_a   1.000
_cell.length_b   1.000
_cell.length_c   1.000
_cell.angle_alpha   90.00
_cell.angle_beta   90.00
_cell.angle_gamma   90.00
#
_symmetry.space_group_name_H-M   'P 1'
#
loop_
_entity.id
_entity.type
_entity.pdbx_description
1 polymer ?
#
loop_
_entity_poly.entity_id
_entity_poly.type
_entity_poly.pdbx_seq_one_letter_code
_entity_poly.pdbx_strand_id
1 'polypeptide(L)'
;MEQKLVVEFGVDKEIEKDYGYVEKYLTYRNNTIPYKAITRKGQFLAIVSRKYHLIENERVIDICKEIAEKNNYNINIVEYFTRVHVFLESGDVGFVVHNSVDGSYALRIDVFVRLSKDVKTIFKLKGLEQVYRKHFGSAKIVVEDLDEIIKELEDKVDDYWYFINKMDTINAKDRYEELKVLEEILPKRYVVDALHAIHNGITLKRVYEKVASSIWTADIDMKTKVQYFDTLNQLMFAVVGWE
;
A
#
# COMPACT_ATOMS: atom_id res chain seq x y z
N MET A 1 7.64 -29.02 -21.29
CA MET A 1 8.88 -29.18 -20.51
C MET A 1 9.18 -27.83 -19.87
N GLU A 2 9.33 -27.79 -18.55
CA GLU A 2 9.74 -26.59 -17.82
C GLU A 2 11.24 -26.35 -18.06
N GLN A 3 11.62 -25.21 -18.64
CA GLN A 3 13.02 -24.83 -18.78
C GLN A 3 13.48 -24.14 -17.49
N LYS A 4 14.60 -24.58 -16.92
CA LYS A 4 15.17 -24.02 -15.69
C LYS A 4 16.50 -23.34 -16.00
N LEU A 5 16.64 -22.10 -15.56
CA LEU A 5 17.91 -21.38 -15.52
C LEU A 5 18.48 -21.48 -14.11
N VAL A 6 19.68 -22.02 -13.98
CA VAL A 6 20.41 -22.10 -12.71
C VAL A 6 21.65 -21.22 -12.80
N VAL A 7 21.83 -20.34 -11.81
CA VAL A 7 22.98 -19.44 -11.72
C VAL A 7 23.53 -19.52 -10.31
N GLU A 8 24.84 -19.72 -10.20
CA GLU A 8 25.56 -19.67 -8.92
C GLU A 8 26.26 -18.32 -8.77
N PHE A 9 26.12 -17.74 -7.59
CA PHE A 9 26.77 -16.49 -7.21
C PHE A 9 27.76 -16.76 -6.09
N GLY A 10 28.93 -16.13 -6.17
CA GLY A 10 29.82 -16.02 -5.03
C GLY A 10 29.31 -14.95 -4.06
N VAL A 11 29.78 -14.98 -2.81
CA VAL A 11 29.50 -13.96 -1.80
C VAL A 11 30.82 -13.32 -1.39
N ASP A 12 30.99 -12.02 -1.64
CA ASP A 12 32.21 -11.28 -1.27
C ASP A 12 32.13 -10.69 0.15
N LYS A 13 30.94 -10.38 0.63
CA LYS A 13 30.68 -9.76 1.92
C LYS A 13 29.31 -10.14 2.46
N GLU A 14 29.23 -10.40 3.75
CA GLU A 14 27.98 -10.54 4.47
C GLU A 14 27.82 -9.40 5.48
N ILE A 15 26.60 -8.90 5.63
CA ILE A 15 26.23 -7.94 6.66
C ILE A 15 25.05 -8.52 7.43
N GLU A 16 25.30 -8.86 8.69
CA GLU A 16 24.24 -9.26 9.61
C GLU A 16 23.38 -8.06 9.99
N LYS A 17 22.09 -8.34 10.14
CA LYS A 17 21.03 -7.40 10.46
C LYS A 17 20.18 -7.98 11.59
N ASP A 18 19.35 -7.14 12.18
CA ASP A 18 18.45 -7.57 13.25
C ASP A 18 17.46 -8.63 12.73
N TYR A 19 16.76 -9.30 13.65
CA TYR A 19 15.71 -10.28 13.34
C TYR A 19 16.14 -11.47 12.45
N GLY A 20 17.45 -11.73 12.41
CA GLY A 20 18.07 -12.83 11.65
C GLY A 20 18.18 -12.56 10.15
N TYR A 21 18.11 -11.29 9.72
CA TYR A 21 18.37 -10.91 8.34
C TYR A 21 19.88 -10.88 8.05
N VAL A 22 20.25 -11.23 6.82
CA VAL A 22 21.62 -11.12 6.33
C VAL A 22 21.61 -10.60 4.90
N GLU A 23 22.38 -9.55 4.64
CA GLU A 23 22.66 -9.04 3.31
C GLU A 23 23.94 -9.69 2.75
N LYS A 24 23.81 -10.53 1.73
CA LYS A 24 24.93 -11.21 1.06
C LYS A 24 25.27 -10.50 -0.24
N TYR A 25 26.38 -9.78 -0.28
CA TYR A 25 26.83 -9.06 -1.46
C TYR A 25 27.37 -10.06 -2.49
N LEU A 26 26.82 -10.00 -3.70
CA LEU A 26 26.99 -11.07 -4.68
C LEU A 26 28.15 -10.77 -5.64
N THR A 27 28.81 -11.83 -6.10
CA THR A 27 29.74 -11.82 -7.22
C THR A 27 29.29 -12.84 -8.27
N TYR A 28 29.64 -12.59 -9.53
CA TYR A 28 29.41 -13.52 -10.63
C TYR A 28 30.69 -13.67 -11.43
N ARG A 29 31.17 -14.92 -11.58
CA ARG A 29 32.47 -15.22 -12.21
C ARG A 29 33.62 -14.40 -11.61
N ASN A 30 33.70 -14.37 -10.28
CA ASN A 30 34.68 -13.59 -9.50
C ASN A 30 34.63 -12.06 -9.71
N ASN A 31 33.60 -11.53 -10.37
CA ASN A 31 33.40 -10.09 -10.53
C ASN A 31 32.28 -9.61 -9.62
N THR A 32 32.51 -8.48 -8.96
CA THR A 32 31.50 -7.75 -8.19
C THR A 32 30.33 -7.36 -9.09
N ILE A 33 29.10 -7.72 -8.72
CA ILE A 33 27.88 -7.35 -9.45
C ILE A 33 27.05 -6.34 -8.63
N PRO A 34 26.17 -5.53 -9.24
CA PRO A 34 25.46 -4.45 -8.54
C PRO A 34 24.31 -4.95 -7.65
N TYR A 35 24.30 -6.23 -7.28
CA TYR A 35 23.24 -6.88 -6.53
C TYR A 35 23.75 -7.49 -5.22
N LYS A 36 22.81 -7.65 -4.28
CA LYS A 36 22.98 -8.39 -3.02
C LYS A 36 21.75 -9.28 -2.82
N ALA A 37 21.94 -10.45 -2.22
CA ALA A 37 20.84 -11.28 -1.76
C ALA A 37 20.43 -10.89 -0.34
N ILE A 38 19.12 -10.91 -0.08
CA ILE A 38 18.56 -10.80 1.26
C ILE A 38 18.14 -12.19 1.69
N THR A 39 18.62 -12.61 2.85
CA THR A 39 18.22 -13.87 3.48
C THR A 39 17.72 -13.60 4.89
N ARG A 40 16.89 -14.48 5.42
CA ARG A 40 16.40 -14.43 6.79
C ARG A 40 16.41 -15.82 7.41
N LYS A 41 17.11 -15.98 8.54
CA LYS A 41 17.23 -17.28 9.24
C LYS A 41 17.63 -18.42 8.28
N GLY A 42 18.55 -18.12 7.36
CA GLY A 42 19.04 -19.06 6.34
C GLY A 42 18.13 -19.24 5.10
N GLN A 43 16.92 -18.68 5.08
CA GLN A 43 16.03 -18.74 3.92
C GLN A 43 16.29 -17.60 2.95
N PHE A 44 16.33 -17.90 1.66
CA PHE A 44 16.45 -16.90 0.60
C PHE A 44 15.13 -16.13 0.45
N LEU A 45 15.21 -14.80 0.41
CA LEU A 45 14.05 -13.93 0.24
C LEU A 45 14.06 -13.25 -1.13
N ALA A 46 15.15 -12.58 -1.48
CA ALA A 46 15.22 -11.79 -2.71
C ALA A 46 16.65 -11.48 -3.15
N ILE A 47 16.82 -11.10 -4.42
CA ILE A 47 18.00 -10.40 -4.92
C ILE A 47 17.60 -8.95 -5.21
N VAL A 48 18.30 -8.01 -4.60
CA VAL A 48 18.03 -6.57 -4.71
C VAL A 48 19.30 -5.82 -5.11
N SER A 49 19.17 -4.56 -5.51
CA SER A 49 20.34 -3.71 -5.77
C SER A 49 21.19 -3.55 -4.50
N ARG A 50 22.51 -3.44 -4.64
CA ARG A 50 23.42 -3.06 -3.53
C ARG A 50 23.04 -1.71 -2.89
N LYS A 51 22.34 -0.83 -3.64
CA LYS A 51 21.85 0.46 -3.15
C LYS A 51 20.62 0.36 -2.25
N TYR A 52 19.91 -0.77 -2.29
CA TYR A 52 18.71 -0.99 -1.49
C TYR A 52 19.07 -1.00 0.00
N HIS A 53 18.38 -0.20 0.80
CA HIS A 53 18.49 -0.25 2.25
C HIS A 53 17.43 -1.21 2.80
N LEU A 54 17.85 -2.27 3.47
CA LEU A 54 16.92 -3.18 4.13
C LEU A 54 16.32 -2.50 5.37
N ILE A 55 15.00 -2.52 5.47
CA ILE A 55 14.24 -2.20 6.67
C ILE A 55 13.51 -3.48 7.06
N GLU A 56 13.80 -4.02 8.23
CA GLU A 56 13.23 -5.27 8.71
C GLU A 56 11.73 -5.11 9.01
N ASN A 57 10.91 -6.07 8.57
CA ASN A 57 9.45 -6.01 8.78
C ASN A 57 9.10 -5.97 10.27
N GLU A 58 9.84 -6.70 11.11
CA GLU A 58 9.64 -6.76 12.55
C GLU A 58 9.89 -5.41 13.20
N ARG A 59 10.95 -4.71 12.78
CA ARG A 59 11.23 -3.37 13.28
C ARG A 59 10.09 -2.40 12.97
N VAL A 60 9.49 -2.51 11.79
CA VAL A 60 8.31 -1.71 11.41
C VAL A 60 7.11 -2.07 12.29
N ILE A 61 6.85 -3.36 12.51
CA ILE A 61 5.77 -3.83 13.39
C ILE A 61 5.93 -3.29 14.81
N ASP A 62 7.13 -3.39 15.39
CA ASP A 62 7.38 -3.00 16.77
C ASP A 62 7.19 -1.49 16.96
N ILE A 63 7.70 -0.67 16.04
CA ILE A 63 7.48 0.78 16.07
C ILE A 63 6.00 1.12 15.87
N CYS A 64 5.29 0.43 14.97
CA CYS A 64 3.86 0.64 14.81
C CYS A 64 3.06 0.25 16.07
N LYS A 65 3.48 -0.77 16.83
CA LYS A 65 2.86 -1.11 18.13
C LYS A 65 3.08 0.00 19.15
N GLU A 66 4.30 0.55 19.24
CA GLU A 66 4.60 1.68 20.12
C GLU A 66 3.76 2.91 19.77
N ILE A 67 3.63 3.23 18.47
CA ILE A 67 2.77 4.31 17.98
C ILE A 67 1.30 4.03 18.32
N ALA A 68 0.86 2.78 18.17
CA ALA A 68 -0.52 2.39 18.46
C ALA A 68 -0.86 2.54 19.94
N GLU A 69 0.03 2.09 20.83
CA GLU A 69 -0.13 2.23 22.27
C GLU A 69 -0.15 3.72 22.68
N LYS A 70 0.80 4.51 22.18
CA LYS A 70 0.92 5.95 22.47
C LYS A 70 -0.32 6.75 22.06
N ASN A 71 -0.89 6.44 20.90
CA ASN A 71 -1.98 7.21 20.30
C ASN A 71 -3.35 6.49 20.39
N ASN A 72 -3.43 5.38 21.13
CA ASN A 72 -4.64 4.56 21.31
C ASN A 72 -5.27 4.08 19.99
N TYR A 73 -4.44 3.66 19.03
CA TYR A 73 -4.88 3.02 17.80
C TYR A 73 -5.14 1.52 18.01
N ASN A 74 -6.16 0.98 17.36
CA ASN A 74 -6.29 -0.46 17.18
C ASN A 74 -5.28 -0.92 16.11
N ILE A 75 -4.57 -2.00 16.37
CA ILE A 75 -3.58 -2.54 15.43
C ILE A 75 -4.11 -3.80 14.76
N ASN A 76 -3.94 -3.88 13.43
CA ASN A 76 -4.14 -5.11 12.66
C ASN A 76 -2.96 -5.32 11.72
N ILE A 77 -2.37 -6.50 11.74
CA ILE A 77 -1.14 -6.80 11.00
C ILE A 77 -1.46 -7.85 9.93
N VAL A 78 -1.13 -7.52 8.68
CA VAL A 78 -1.23 -8.44 7.53
C VAL A 78 0.18 -8.73 7.02
N GLU A 79 0.64 -9.95 7.25
CA GLU A 79 1.97 -10.41 6.86
C GLU A 79 1.90 -11.31 5.61
N TYR A 80 2.84 -11.08 4.70
CA TYR A 80 3.18 -11.95 3.58
C TYR A 80 4.64 -12.34 3.68
N PHE A 81 5.09 -13.27 2.82
CA PHE A 81 6.45 -13.81 2.87
C PHE A 81 7.57 -12.73 2.93
N THR A 82 7.46 -11.67 2.12
CA THR A 82 8.46 -10.59 2.05
C THR A 82 7.88 -9.21 2.40
N ARG A 83 6.63 -9.13 2.84
CA ARG A 83 5.91 -7.85 3.01
C ARG A 83 5.11 -7.84 4.29
N VAL A 84 4.95 -6.65 4.86
CA VAL A 84 4.03 -6.41 5.97
C VAL A 84 3.19 -5.18 5.69
N HIS A 85 1.94 -5.22 6.13
CA HIS A 85 1.02 -4.10 6.18
C HIS A 85 0.45 -4.00 7.59
N VAL A 86 0.78 -2.90 8.27
CA VAL A 86 0.32 -2.62 9.63
C VAL A 86 -0.75 -1.55 9.57
N PHE A 87 -1.97 -1.91 9.94
CA PHE A 87 -3.11 -1.02 10.06
C PHE A 87 -3.14 -0.42 11.45
N LEU A 88 -3.21 0.91 11.52
CA LEU A 88 -3.40 1.70 12.72
C LEU A 88 -4.78 2.37 12.62
N GLU A 89 -5.77 1.87 13.37
CA GLU A 89 -7.18 2.23 13.19
C GLU A 89 -7.70 3.06 14.37
N SER A 90 -8.29 4.24 14.11
CA SER A 90 -9.02 5.05 15.09
C SER A 90 -10.37 5.46 14.52
N GLY A 91 -11.44 4.80 14.97
CA GLY A 91 -12.79 5.02 14.46
C GLY A 91 -12.91 4.69 12.97
N ASP A 92 -13.35 5.68 12.18
CA ASP A 92 -13.58 5.53 10.74
C ASP A 92 -12.37 5.92 9.88
N VAL A 93 -11.25 6.29 10.48
CA VAL A 93 -10.03 6.67 9.78
C VAL A 93 -8.85 5.91 10.35
N GLY A 94 -7.84 5.68 9.53
CA GLY A 94 -6.57 5.23 10.03
C GLY A 94 -5.48 5.24 8.97
N PHE A 95 -4.39 4.58 9.31
CA PHE A 95 -3.17 4.56 8.52
C PHE A 95 -2.78 3.12 8.21
N VAL A 96 -2.19 2.91 7.03
CA VAL A 96 -1.58 1.65 6.65
C VAL A 96 -0.11 1.88 6.43
N VAL A 97 0.73 1.31 7.29
CA VAL A 97 2.18 1.30 7.13
C VAL A 97 2.57 0.04 6.36
N HIS A 98 3.17 0.23 5.20
CA HIS A 98 3.60 -0.83 4.31
C HIS A 98 5.12 -0.93 4.32
N ASN A 99 5.66 -2.15 4.39
CA ASN A 99 7.08 -2.38 4.18
C ASN A 99 7.30 -3.67 3.38
N SER A 100 8.43 -3.74 2.67
CA SER A 100 8.89 -4.98 2.06
C SER A 100 10.39 -5.11 2.24
N VAL A 101 10.87 -6.36 2.30
CA VAL A 101 12.30 -6.70 2.38
C VAL A 101 12.88 -7.19 1.06
N ASP A 102 12.03 -7.37 0.05
CA ASP A 102 12.40 -7.82 -1.30
C ASP A 102 12.58 -6.67 -2.32
N GLY A 103 12.46 -5.42 -1.87
CA GLY A 103 12.55 -4.23 -2.72
C GLY A 103 11.34 -4.01 -3.62
N SER A 104 10.27 -4.80 -3.49
CA SER A 104 9.04 -4.61 -4.25
C SER A 104 8.19 -3.43 -3.78
N TYR A 105 8.50 -2.93 -2.58
CA TYR A 105 7.86 -1.83 -1.88
C TYR A 105 8.87 -1.05 -1.04
N ALA A 106 8.80 0.28 -1.11
CA ALA A 106 9.47 1.14 -0.14
C ALA A 106 8.60 1.29 1.11
N LEU A 107 9.20 1.49 2.29
CA LEU A 107 8.48 1.91 3.49
C LEU A 107 7.59 3.10 3.13
N ARG A 108 6.30 2.97 3.46
CA ARG A 108 5.27 3.92 3.06
C ARG A 108 4.13 3.92 4.04
N ILE A 109 3.49 5.07 4.19
CA ILE A 109 2.22 5.22 4.88
C ILE A 109 1.15 5.68 3.88
N ASP A 110 0.00 5.02 3.89
CA ASP A 110 -1.22 5.47 3.22
C ASP A 110 -2.32 5.73 4.25
N VAL A 111 -3.30 6.57 3.91
CA VAL A 111 -4.52 6.76 4.74
C VAL A 111 -5.57 5.77 4.29
N PHE A 112 -6.35 5.23 5.21
CA PHE A 112 -7.58 4.53 4.88
C PHE A 112 -8.78 5.17 5.58
N VAL A 113 -9.94 5.11 4.91
CA VAL A 113 -11.22 5.53 5.47
C VAL A 113 -12.17 4.35 5.45
N ARG A 114 -12.86 4.13 6.56
CA ARG A 114 -13.95 3.16 6.70
C ARG A 114 -15.22 3.79 6.15
N LEU A 115 -15.71 3.24 5.04
CA LEU A 115 -16.96 3.68 4.42
C LEU A 115 -18.19 3.05 5.09
N SER A 116 -18.04 1.81 5.54
CA SER A 116 -19.05 1.07 6.30
C SER A 116 -18.38 0.01 7.18
N LYS A 117 -19.15 -0.71 8.00
CA LYS A 117 -18.65 -1.68 8.99
C LYS A 117 -17.48 -2.55 8.48
N ASP A 118 -17.59 -3.06 7.26
CA ASP A 118 -16.65 -4.02 6.68
C ASP A 118 -15.92 -3.51 5.42
N VAL A 119 -16.08 -2.23 5.06
CA VAL A 119 -15.52 -1.67 3.82
C VAL A 119 -14.58 -0.52 4.15
N LYS A 120 -13.33 -0.67 3.72
CA LYS A 120 -12.30 0.38 3.76
C LYS A 120 -11.88 0.74 2.35
N THR A 121 -11.51 2.00 2.17
CA THR A 121 -10.83 2.49 0.97
C THR A 121 -9.47 3.04 1.37
N ILE A 122 -8.48 2.92 0.49
CA ILE A 122 -7.11 3.38 0.76
C ILE A 122 -6.80 4.56 -0.16
N PHE A 123 -6.39 5.68 0.42
CA PHE A 123 -5.93 6.87 -0.27
C PHE A 123 -4.40 6.90 -0.28
N LYS A 124 -3.85 6.76 -1.48
CA LYS A 124 -2.42 6.94 -1.70
C LYS A 124 -2.08 8.43 -1.61
N LEU A 125 -1.21 8.77 -0.67
CA LEU A 125 -0.82 10.16 -0.44
C LEU A 125 0.19 10.62 -1.50
N LYS A 126 -0.23 11.57 -2.34
CA LYS A 126 0.65 12.27 -3.28
C LYS A 126 1.42 13.35 -2.50
N GLY A 127 2.76 13.34 -2.56
CA GLY A 127 3.63 14.28 -1.81
C GLY A 127 4.55 13.62 -0.78
N LEU A 128 4.26 12.40 -0.34
CA LEU A 128 5.17 11.58 0.46
C LEU A 128 6.22 10.84 -0.39
N GLU A 129 6.53 11.33 -1.60
CA GLU A 129 7.66 10.82 -2.39
C GLU A 129 8.97 10.83 -1.59
N GLN A 130 9.07 11.71 -0.58
CA GLN A 130 10.15 11.69 0.38
C GLN A 130 10.24 10.37 1.13
N VAL A 131 9.14 9.73 1.56
CA VAL A 131 9.18 8.41 2.23
C VAL A 131 9.63 7.31 1.27
N TYR A 132 9.14 7.36 0.03
CA TYR A 132 9.47 6.40 -1.01
C TYR A 132 10.92 6.43 -1.51
N ARG A 133 11.57 7.61 -1.57
CA ARG A 133 12.95 7.73 -2.08
C ARG A 133 14.01 7.11 -1.16
N LYS A 134 13.63 6.64 0.03
CA LYS A 134 14.56 6.39 1.15
C LYS A 134 15.18 4.98 1.21
N HIS A 135 14.83 4.09 0.28
CA HIS A 135 15.57 2.84 0.08
C HIS A 135 16.76 2.97 -0.89
N PHE A 136 16.96 4.12 -1.53
CA PHE A 136 17.99 4.31 -2.56
C PHE A 136 18.79 5.59 -2.32
N GLY A 137 19.84 5.52 -1.48
CA GLY A 137 20.87 6.56 -1.36
C GLY A 137 20.42 7.90 -0.75
N SER A 138 21.21 8.37 0.22
CA SER A 138 21.17 9.68 0.92
C SER A 138 19.92 10.10 1.70
N ALA A 139 18.72 9.61 1.40
CA ALA A 139 17.55 9.93 2.20
C ALA A 139 17.30 8.78 3.21
N LYS A 140 17.61 9.01 4.49
CA LYS A 140 17.30 8.09 5.59
C LYS A 140 15.93 8.51 6.11
N ILE A 141 14.88 7.70 5.91
CA ILE A 141 13.76 7.75 6.85
C ILE A 141 14.16 6.75 7.85
N VAL A 142 14.30 7.24 9.06
CA VAL A 142 14.39 6.34 10.17
C VAL A 142 12.95 5.97 10.46
N VAL A 143 12.68 4.70 10.69
CA VAL A 143 11.35 4.21 11.09
C VAL A 143 10.82 5.01 12.31
N GLU A 144 11.72 5.68 13.03
CA GLU A 144 11.47 6.66 14.10
C GLU A 144 10.63 7.89 13.65
N ASP A 145 10.66 8.31 12.38
CA ASP A 145 9.88 9.46 11.88
C ASP A 145 8.40 9.11 11.63
N LEU A 146 8.00 7.84 11.75
CA LEU A 146 6.64 7.39 11.40
C LEU A 146 5.55 8.09 12.22
N ASP A 147 5.78 8.37 13.51
CA ASP A 147 4.79 9.05 14.38
C ASP A 147 4.56 10.50 13.93
N GLU A 148 5.60 11.22 13.52
CA GLU A 148 5.49 12.59 13.01
C GLU A 148 4.77 12.60 11.66
N ILE A 149 5.13 11.68 10.76
CA ILE A 149 4.45 11.55 9.46
C ILE A 149 2.97 11.24 9.66
N ILE A 150 2.60 10.37 10.59
CA ILE A 150 1.19 10.05 10.87
C ILE A 150 0.42 11.31 11.30
N LYS A 151 0.99 12.13 12.19
CA LYS A 151 0.37 13.39 12.64
C LYS A 151 0.17 14.39 11.51
N GLU A 152 1.16 14.55 10.64
CA GLU A 152 1.01 15.41 9.44
C GLU A 152 -0.09 14.93 8.49
N LEU A 153 -0.41 13.64 8.53
CA LEU A 153 -1.44 13.03 7.69
C LEU A 153 -2.84 13.10 8.30
N GLU A 154 -2.95 13.13 9.63
CA GLU A 154 -4.22 13.36 10.33
C GLU A 154 -4.87 14.66 9.84
N ASP A 155 -4.09 15.72 9.65
CA ASP A 155 -4.59 17.01 9.15
C ASP A 155 -5.15 16.96 7.72
N LYS A 156 -4.80 15.92 6.93
CA LYS A 156 -5.26 15.74 5.54
C LYS A 156 -6.48 14.84 5.42
N VAL A 157 -6.91 14.23 6.51
CA VAL A 157 -8.05 13.31 6.53
C VAL A 157 -9.34 14.04 6.17
N ASP A 158 -9.49 15.28 6.64
CA ASP A 158 -10.69 16.09 6.43
C ASP A 158 -10.96 16.36 4.94
N ASP A 159 -9.91 16.52 4.13
CA ASP A 159 -10.03 16.67 2.68
C ASP A 159 -10.68 15.44 2.05
N TYR A 160 -10.34 14.23 2.50
CA TYR A 160 -10.94 13.00 1.99
C TYR A 160 -12.41 12.86 2.40
N TRP A 161 -12.74 13.22 3.64
CA TRP A 161 -14.13 13.24 4.09
C TRP A 161 -14.99 14.22 3.32
N TYR A 162 -14.45 15.40 3.00
CA TYR A 162 -15.13 16.38 2.16
C TYR A 162 -15.57 15.76 0.82
N PHE A 163 -14.65 15.08 0.11
CA PHE A 163 -14.99 14.42 -1.15
C PHE A 163 -16.00 13.29 -0.98
N ILE A 164 -15.81 12.40 0.02
CA ILE A 164 -16.73 11.28 0.27
C ILE A 164 -18.15 11.78 0.58
N ASN A 165 -18.27 12.85 1.36
CA ASN A 165 -19.57 13.42 1.71
C ASN A 165 -20.22 14.15 0.52
N LYS A 166 -19.45 14.86 -0.32
CA LYS A 166 -19.98 15.46 -1.56
C LYS A 166 -20.51 14.41 -2.54
N MET A 167 -19.95 13.20 -2.57
CA MET A 167 -20.49 12.10 -3.39
C MET A 167 -21.91 11.68 -3.00
N ASP A 168 -22.37 11.96 -1.78
CA ASP A 168 -23.71 11.57 -1.34
C ASP A 168 -24.80 12.50 -1.90
N THR A 169 -24.44 13.72 -2.29
CA THR A 169 -25.37 14.69 -2.88
C THR A 169 -25.52 14.54 -4.40
N ILE A 170 -24.71 13.69 -5.03
CA ILE A 170 -24.66 13.53 -6.49
C ILE A 170 -25.41 12.24 -6.87
N ASN A 171 -26.40 12.37 -7.75
CA ASN A 171 -27.07 11.20 -8.33
C ASN A 171 -26.15 10.54 -9.36
N ALA A 172 -25.85 9.25 -9.20
CA ALA A 172 -24.92 8.55 -10.09
C ALA A 172 -25.44 8.45 -11.54
N LYS A 173 -26.76 8.51 -11.73
CA LYS A 173 -27.37 8.45 -13.07
C LYS A 173 -26.99 9.65 -13.93
N ASP A 174 -26.79 10.81 -13.31
CA ASP A 174 -26.42 12.04 -14.00
C ASP A 174 -24.94 12.04 -14.45
N ARG A 175 -24.15 11.07 -13.94
CA ARG A 175 -22.72 10.87 -14.23
C ARG A 175 -22.43 9.50 -14.86
N TYR A 176 -23.43 8.87 -15.45
CA TYR A 176 -23.33 7.47 -15.89
C TYR A 176 -22.27 7.26 -16.98
N GLU A 177 -22.15 8.19 -17.93
CA GLU A 177 -21.16 8.06 -19.01
C GLU A 177 -19.73 8.20 -18.50
N GLU A 178 -19.48 9.06 -17.51
CA GLU A 178 -18.20 9.18 -16.83
C GLU A 178 -17.88 7.93 -16.00
N LEU A 179 -18.89 7.34 -15.35
CA LEU A 179 -18.74 6.14 -14.53
C LEU A 179 -18.50 4.87 -15.34
N LYS A 180 -18.95 4.79 -16.60
CA LYS A 180 -18.67 3.63 -17.47
C LYS A 180 -17.18 3.35 -17.66
N VAL A 181 -16.33 4.37 -17.56
CA VAL A 181 -14.87 4.23 -17.65
C VAL A 181 -14.32 3.24 -16.60
N LEU A 182 -15.05 3.03 -15.49
CA LEU A 182 -14.74 1.98 -14.50
C LEU A 182 -14.55 0.60 -15.11
N GLU A 183 -15.29 0.24 -16.17
CA GLU A 183 -15.15 -1.07 -16.85
C GLU A 183 -13.85 -1.23 -17.63
N GLU A 184 -13.21 -0.11 -17.99
CA GLU A 184 -11.96 -0.09 -18.75
C GLU A 184 -10.74 -0.09 -17.81
N ILE A 185 -10.86 0.53 -16.64
CA ILE A 185 -9.72 0.76 -15.73
C ILE A 185 -9.68 -0.22 -14.55
N LEU A 186 -10.80 -0.88 -14.22
CA LEU A 186 -10.87 -1.89 -13.18
C LEU A 186 -11.41 -3.23 -13.73
N PRO A 187 -11.03 -4.36 -13.13
CA PRO A 187 -11.62 -5.65 -13.49
C PRO A 187 -13.15 -5.63 -13.39
N LYS A 188 -13.84 -6.05 -14.46
CA LYS A 188 -15.31 -6.07 -14.57
C LYS A 188 -16.02 -6.62 -13.32
N ARG A 189 -15.48 -7.70 -12.74
CA ARG A 189 -16.03 -8.33 -11.53
C ARG A 189 -16.18 -7.41 -10.31
N TYR A 190 -15.50 -6.27 -10.26
CA TYR A 190 -15.61 -5.30 -9.16
C TYR A 190 -16.57 -4.15 -9.44
N VAL A 191 -16.98 -3.95 -10.70
CA VAL A 191 -17.71 -2.75 -11.13
C VAL A 191 -19.12 -3.05 -11.63
N VAL A 192 -19.36 -4.25 -12.16
CA VAL A 192 -20.64 -4.63 -12.79
C VAL A 192 -21.84 -4.39 -11.86
N ASP A 193 -21.75 -4.84 -10.61
CA ASP A 193 -22.86 -4.68 -9.64
C ASP A 193 -23.10 -3.22 -9.24
N ALA A 194 -22.04 -2.39 -9.26
CA ALA A 194 -22.14 -0.97 -8.98
C ALA A 194 -22.82 -0.22 -10.13
N LEU A 195 -22.42 -0.52 -11.38
CA LEU A 195 -22.99 0.10 -12.58
C LEU A 195 -24.46 -0.28 -12.79
N HIS A 196 -24.82 -1.55 -12.58
CA HIS A 196 -26.23 -1.97 -12.64
C HIS A 196 -27.09 -1.24 -11.61
N ALA A 197 -26.55 -0.96 -10.42
CA ALA A 197 -27.29 -0.28 -9.37
C ALA A 197 -27.58 1.20 -9.69
N ILE A 198 -26.85 1.82 -10.63
CA ILE A 198 -27.10 3.21 -11.08
C ILE A 198 -28.51 3.37 -11.63
N HIS A 199 -29.04 2.35 -12.32
CA HIS A 199 -30.41 2.37 -12.84
C HIS A 199 -31.49 2.47 -11.74
N ASN A 200 -31.13 2.12 -10.50
CA ASN A 200 -32.01 2.23 -9.34
C ASN A 200 -31.93 3.62 -8.65
N GLY A 201 -31.23 4.60 -9.25
CA GLY A 201 -31.16 5.97 -8.73
C GLY A 201 -30.29 6.13 -7.48
N ILE A 202 -29.21 5.35 -7.37
CA ILE A 202 -28.29 5.45 -6.22
C ILE A 202 -27.36 6.68 -6.32
N THR A 203 -26.82 7.10 -5.17
CA THR A 203 -25.83 8.19 -5.10
C THR A 203 -24.47 7.74 -5.62
N LEU A 204 -23.63 8.70 -5.99
CA LEU A 204 -22.23 8.45 -6.38
C LEU A 204 -21.46 7.78 -5.24
N LYS A 205 -21.74 8.15 -3.99
CA LYS A 205 -21.17 7.50 -2.78
C LYS A 205 -21.52 6.02 -2.74
N ARG A 206 -22.75 5.64 -3.09
CA ARG A 206 -23.17 4.24 -3.09
C ARG A 206 -22.50 3.42 -4.19
N VAL A 207 -22.23 4.02 -5.34
CA VAL A 207 -21.39 3.39 -6.39
C VAL A 207 -19.99 3.15 -5.84
N TYR A 208 -19.38 4.17 -5.23
CA TYR A 208 -18.05 4.10 -4.64
C TYR A 208 -17.93 2.96 -3.63
N GLU A 209 -18.86 2.90 -2.66
CA GLU A 209 -18.91 1.87 -1.63
C GLU A 209 -18.99 0.45 -2.20
N LYS A 210 -19.79 0.24 -3.25
CA LYS A 210 -19.95 -1.08 -3.89
C LYS A 210 -18.67 -1.54 -4.58
N VAL A 211 -18.00 -0.65 -5.31
CA VAL A 211 -16.73 -0.97 -5.96
C VAL A 211 -15.64 -1.17 -4.91
N ALA A 212 -15.56 -0.28 -3.91
CA ALA A 212 -14.60 -0.37 -2.81
C ALA A 212 -14.76 -1.67 -2.01
N SER A 213 -15.99 -2.09 -1.73
CA SER A 213 -16.29 -3.37 -1.07
C SER A 213 -15.75 -4.54 -1.88
N SER A 214 -16.02 -4.57 -3.19
CA SER A 214 -15.56 -5.62 -4.08
C SER A 214 -14.03 -5.72 -4.15
N ILE A 215 -13.32 -4.57 -4.15
CA ILE A 215 -11.86 -4.52 -4.09
C ILE A 215 -11.36 -5.01 -2.73
N TRP A 216 -11.97 -4.54 -1.64
CA TRP A 216 -11.55 -4.85 -0.28
C TRP A 216 -11.64 -6.34 0.05
N THR A 217 -12.72 -6.99 -0.37
CA THR A 217 -12.97 -8.42 -0.11
C THR A 217 -12.29 -9.36 -1.12
N ALA A 218 -11.69 -8.83 -2.19
CA ALA A 218 -11.01 -9.66 -3.17
C ALA A 218 -9.81 -10.40 -2.55
N ASP A 219 -9.64 -11.67 -2.93
CA ASP A 219 -8.47 -12.46 -2.58
C ASP A 219 -7.30 -12.14 -3.51
N ILE A 220 -6.68 -10.98 -3.26
CA ILE A 220 -5.53 -10.44 -4.00
C ILE A 220 -4.59 -9.72 -3.03
N ASP A 221 -3.32 -9.58 -3.42
CA ASP A 221 -2.31 -8.86 -2.63
C ASP A 221 -2.73 -7.41 -2.34
N MET A 222 -2.34 -6.91 -1.17
CA MET A 222 -2.64 -5.54 -0.73
C MET A 222 -2.08 -4.50 -1.70
N LYS A 223 -0.92 -4.75 -2.30
CA LYS A 223 -0.35 -3.88 -3.33
C LYS A 223 -1.34 -3.66 -4.49
N THR A 224 -1.98 -4.73 -4.96
CA THR A 224 -2.96 -4.67 -6.04
C THR A 224 -4.24 -3.97 -5.57
N LYS A 225 -4.70 -4.21 -4.34
CA LYS A 225 -5.84 -3.47 -3.75
C LYS A 225 -5.59 -1.97 -3.75
N VAL A 226 -4.43 -1.54 -3.26
CA VAL A 226 -4.09 -0.10 -3.21
C VAL A 226 -4.03 0.51 -4.61
N GLN A 227 -3.53 -0.21 -5.60
CA GLN A 227 -3.55 0.27 -7.00
C GLN A 227 -4.99 0.46 -7.49
N TYR A 228 -5.88 -0.50 -7.25
CA TYR A 228 -7.29 -0.36 -7.62
C TYR A 228 -8.00 0.76 -6.87
N PHE A 229 -7.71 0.96 -5.59
CA PHE A 229 -8.22 2.11 -4.85
C PHE A 229 -7.68 3.43 -5.40
N ASP A 230 -6.39 3.55 -5.73
CA ASP A 230 -5.83 4.77 -6.33
C ASP A 230 -6.55 5.11 -7.65
N THR A 231 -6.75 4.11 -8.53
CA THR A 231 -7.52 4.27 -9.77
C THR A 231 -8.97 4.68 -9.51
N LEU A 232 -9.66 4.01 -8.58
CA LEU A 232 -11.04 4.33 -8.22
C LEU A 232 -11.15 5.76 -7.66
N ASN A 233 -10.29 6.12 -6.70
CA ASN A 233 -10.29 7.43 -6.06
C ASN A 233 -10.04 8.55 -7.08
N GLN A 234 -9.08 8.38 -7.98
CA GLN A 234 -8.79 9.37 -9.03
C GLN A 234 -9.99 9.62 -9.93
N LEU A 235 -10.69 8.57 -10.38
CA LEU A 235 -11.88 8.74 -11.19
C LEU A 235 -13.00 9.41 -10.38
N MET A 236 -13.29 8.92 -9.18
CA MET A 236 -14.41 9.44 -8.38
C MET A 236 -14.19 10.90 -7.98
N PHE A 237 -12.96 11.29 -7.64
CA PHE A 237 -12.62 12.67 -7.33
C PHE A 237 -12.67 13.56 -8.57
N ALA A 238 -12.30 13.06 -9.75
CA ALA A 238 -12.48 13.80 -11.00
C ALA A 238 -13.97 14.07 -11.27
N VAL A 239 -14.85 13.08 -11.09
CA VAL A 239 -16.30 13.23 -11.25
C VAL A 239 -16.87 14.25 -10.24
N VAL A 240 -16.42 14.23 -8.98
CA VAL A 240 -16.85 15.19 -7.95
C VAL A 240 -16.32 16.60 -8.19
N GLY A 241 -15.12 16.74 -8.77
CA GLY A 241 -14.46 18.01 -9.06
C GLY A 241 -14.96 18.73 -10.31
N TRP A 242 -15.85 18.13 -11.10
CA TRP A 242 -16.51 18.74 -12.26
C TRP A 242 -17.72 19.62 -11.89
N GLU A 243 -17.94 19.85 -10.59
CA GLU A 243 -18.94 20.76 -10.01
C GLU A 243 -18.29 21.88 -9.21
#